data_AF-A0A950YWK3-F1
#
_entry.id   AF-A0A950YWK3-F1
#
_cell.length_a   1.000
_cell.length_b   1.000
_cell.length_c   1.000
_cell.angle_alpha   90.00
_cell.angle_beta   90.00
_cell.angle_gamma   90.00
#
_symmetry.space_group_name_H-M   'P 1'
#
loop_
_entity.id
_entity.type
_entity.pdbx_description
1 polymer ?
#
loop_
_entity_poly.entity_id
_entity_poly.type
_entity_poly.pdbx_seq_one_letter_code
_entity_poly.pdbx_strand_id
1 'polypeptide(L)'
;LVGCLSAAPVVLHVQMTTLTISSIGVLSAILCYSALLLILEYLQVGAPWRYVAALAFIVFGILLSEYGVCVALSIVVLLARGPRQDWDLQTLRRARRSALVILAVTAGSYVLYHFTSDNSYRPAMDPEAKLHSIRVIASFPMALVSRFWHATFGAYGALVENFHLNWGSKTLSLSLAFGCIFAWILVSNITESKEPLMESRSDIWTIGLAVLIGLVPIALMRPYWVSDRLREVEFGSRFYIPVMPLAACFTTLLLLLLVRLRFRLLVCGAIGLLVGFALLNEFWDAYRQQRTLQAVGALLRPYVKSSNGNILGVLSTEDLCFTDYVCTAKASTYWAKDLSKQFWLYKPSEALEHVGKRNECKGAQTIDAGIRSISRRGAVKEVLWVEMTDDRVTVEPYCYADQAAQSAVPRHDLALQAKQRELRTRN
;
A
#
# COMPACT_ATOMS: atom_id res chain seq x y z
N LEU A 1 -21.10 -3.52 9.25
CA LEU A 1 -21.29 -3.53 7.77
C LEU A 1 -20.80 -2.24 7.12
N VAL A 2 -21.36 -1.08 7.48
CA VAL A 2 -21.00 0.23 6.88
C VAL A 2 -19.50 0.51 6.93
N GLY A 3 -18.85 0.34 8.10
CA GLY A 3 -17.40 0.52 8.24
C GLY A 3 -16.54 -0.50 7.46
N CYS A 4 -17.04 -1.72 7.26
CA CYS A 4 -16.33 -2.72 6.44
C CYS A 4 -16.41 -2.36 4.95
N LEU A 5 -17.56 -1.85 4.51
CA LEU A 5 -17.78 -1.38 3.15
C LEU A 5 -17.01 -0.09 2.86
N SER A 6 -16.88 0.83 3.83
CA SER A 6 -16.11 2.05 3.65
C SER A 6 -14.59 1.86 3.73
N ALA A 7 -14.11 0.74 4.28
CA ALA A 7 -12.69 0.35 4.22
C ALA A 7 -12.31 -0.34 2.89
N ALA A 8 -13.28 -0.83 2.12
CA ALA A 8 -13.05 -1.55 0.86
C ALA A 8 -12.24 -0.79 -0.20
N PRO A 9 -12.43 0.54 -0.43
CA PRO A 9 -11.61 1.33 -1.36
C PRO A 9 -10.14 1.27 -1.03
N VAL A 10 -9.80 1.54 0.23
CA VAL A 10 -8.41 1.64 0.63
C VAL A 10 -7.73 0.27 0.61
N VAL A 11 -8.45 -0.79 0.98
CA VAL A 11 -7.94 -2.16 0.84
C VAL A 11 -7.69 -2.51 -0.63
N LEU A 12 -8.60 -2.17 -1.53
CA LEU A 12 -8.45 -2.43 -2.97
C LEU A 12 -7.33 -1.59 -3.60
N HIS A 13 -7.22 -0.30 -3.26
CA HIS A 13 -6.13 0.57 -3.71
C HIS A 13 -4.75 0.01 -3.32
N VAL A 14 -4.61 -0.42 -2.06
CA VAL A 14 -3.33 -0.97 -1.59
C VAL A 14 -3.04 -2.34 -2.21
N GLN A 15 -4.06 -3.16 -2.48
CA GLN A 15 -3.89 -4.44 -3.20
C GLN A 15 -3.44 -4.24 -4.65
N MET A 16 -4.06 -3.31 -5.37
CA MET A 16 -3.77 -3.04 -6.79
C MET A 16 -2.41 -2.36 -6.99
N THR A 17 -1.97 -1.54 -6.05
CA THR A 17 -0.67 -0.85 -6.13
C THR A 17 0.52 -1.76 -5.80
N THR A 18 0.34 -2.80 -4.98
CA THR A 18 1.47 -3.59 -4.43
C THR A 18 1.46 -5.09 -4.74
N LEU A 19 0.49 -5.58 -5.53
CA LEU A 19 0.29 -6.88 -6.22
C LEU A 19 0.81 -8.21 -5.59
N THR A 20 2.00 -8.25 -5.00
CA THR A 20 2.60 -9.45 -4.37
C THR A 20 2.90 -9.30 -2.89
N ILE A 21 2.98 -8.06 -2.40
CA ILE A 21 3.43 -7.74 -1.03
C ILE A 21 2.26 -7.41 -0.09
N SER A 22 1.15 -6.92 -0.62
CA SER A 22 -0.09 -6.65 0.14
C SER A 22 -0.93 -7.90 0.35
N SER A 23 -0.87 -8.90 -0.55
CA SER A 23 -1.70 -10.12 -0.44
C SER A 23 -1.50 -10.85 0.90
N ILE A 24 -0.27 -10.98 1.37
CA ILE A 24 0.04 -11.62 2.67
C ILE A 24 -0.46 -10.76 3.85
N GLY A 25 -0.28 -9.43 3.77
CA GLY A 25 -0.74 -8.52 4.82
C GLY A 25 -2.27 -8.43 4.91
N VAL A 26 -2.95 -8.43 3.78
CA VAL A 26 -4.41 -8.46 3.70
C VAL A 26 -4.94 -9.81 4.16
N LEU A 27 -4.34 -10.92 3.74
CA LEU A 27 -4.72 -12.25 4.21
C LEU A 27 -4.58 -12.37 5.74
N SER A 28 -3.47 -11.86 6.30
CA SER A 28 -3.27 -11.77 7.75
C SER A 28 -4.39 -10.99 8.44
N ALA A 29 -4.74 -9.81 7.92
CA ALA A 29 -5.86 -9.02 8.46
C ALA A 29 -7.21 -9.75 8.35
N ILE A 30 -7.50 -10.38 7.20
CA ILE A 30 -8.74 -11.15 6.98
C ILE A 30 -8.85 -12.30 7.98
N LEU A 31 -7.77 -13.06 8.20
CA LEU A 31 -7.75 -14.15 9.17
C LEU A 31 -8.05 -13.64 10.59
N CYS A 32 -7.41 -12.55 11.01
CA CYS A 32 -7.65 -11.98 12.33
C CYS A 32 -9.07 -11.42 12.49
N TYR A 33 -9.64 -10.74 11.50
CA TYR A 33 -11.05 -10.29 11.56
C TYR A 33 -12.03 -11.47 11.50
N SER A 34 -11.71 -12.54 10.76
CA SER A 34 -12.50 -13.76 10.77
C SER A 34 -12.49 -14.41 12.15
N ALA A 35 -11.35 -14.37 12.86
CA ALA A 35 -11.26 -14.81 14.24
C ALA A 35 -12.16 -13.98 15.17
N LEU A 36 -12.25 -12.65 14.99
CA LEU A 36 -13.18 -11.82 15.75
C LEU A 36 -14.63 -12.30 15.59
N LEU A 37 -15.08 -12.55 14.36
CA LEU A 37 -16.43 -13.04 14.09
C LEU A 37 -16.69 -14.40 14.76
N LEU A 38 -15.74 -15.34 14.64
CA LEU A 38 -15.82 -16.64 15.31
C LEU A 38 -15.85 -16.54 16.84
N ILE A 39 -15.14 -15.57 17.42
CA ILE A 39 -15.18 -15.32 18.87
C ILE A 39 -16.53 -14.74 19.28
N LEU A 40 -17.08 -13.78 18.53
CA LEU A 40 -18.40 -13.23 18.80
C LEU A 40 -19.48 -14.32 18.73
N GLU A 41 -19.41 -15.18 17.73
CA GLU A 41 -20.28 -16.35 17.61
C GLU A 41 -20.09 -17.36 18.75
N TYR A 42 -18.86 -17.58 19.20
CA TYR A 42 -18.58 -18.40 20.38
C TYR A 42 -19.19 -17.79 21.65
N LEU A 43 -19.14 -16.47 21.81
CA LEU A 43 -19.73 -15.80 22.97
C LEU A 43 -21.25 -15.91 22.98
N GLN A 44 -21.90 -15.90 21.81
CA GLN A 44 -23.35 -16.02 21.68
C GLN A 44 -23.83 -17.48 21.79
N VAL A 45 -23.24 -18.40 21.01
CA VAL A 45 -23.73 -19.78 20.85
C VAL A 45 -23.02 -20.76 21.80
N GLY A 46 -21.84 -20.39 22.32
CA GLY A 46 -21.07 -21.23 23.24
C GLY A 46 -20.29 -22.37 22.58
N ALA A 47 -20.20 -22.42 21.23
CA ALA A 47 -19.57 -23.52 20.51
C ALA A 47 -18.03 -23.49 20.61
N PRO A 48 -17.39 -24.40 21.37
CA PRO A 48 -15.96 -24.29 21.71
C PRO A 48 -15.03 -24.46 20.50
N TRP A 49 -15.43 -25.23 19.48
CA TRP A 49 -14.64 -25.41 18.27
C TRP A 49 -14.44 -24.08 17.51
N ARG A 50 -15.41 -23.16 17.55
CA ARG A 50 -15.30 -21.82 16.94
C ARG A 50 -14.21 -21.01 17.60
N TYR A 51 -14.11 -21.11 18.93
CA TYR A 51 -13.07 -20.46 19.70
C TYR A 51 -11.68 -21.02 19.37
N VAL A 52 -11.54 -22.34 19.27
CA VAL A 52 -10.28 -22.99 18.86
C VAL A 52 -9.88 -22.56 17.44
N ALA A 53 -10.82 -22.55 16.50
CA ALA A 53 -10.59 -22.08 15.13
C ALA A 53 -10.16 -20.60 15.08
N ALA A 54 -10.79 -19.74 15.91
CA ALA A 54 -10.41 -18.34 16.02
C ALA A 54 -8.97 -18.15 16.52
N LEU A 55 -8.56 -18.91 17.53
CA LEU A 55 -7.18 -18.88 18.02
C LEU A 55 -6.20 -19.33 16.93
N ALA A 56 -6.53 -20.39 16.19
CA ALA A 56 -5.72 -20.84 15.07
C ALA A 56 -5.57 -19.74 14.01
N PHE A 57 -6.67 -19.06 13.63
CA PHE A 57 -6.63 -17.94 12.69
C PHE A 57 -5.78 -16.77 13.16
N ILE A 58 -5.79 -16.44 14.46
CA ILE A 58 -4.91 -15.40 15.02
C ILE A 58 -3.45 -15.83 14.92
N VAL A 59 -3.12 -17.06 15.31
CA VAL A 59 -1.75 -17.61 15.22
C VAL A 59 -1.27 -17.58 13.77
N PHE A 60 -2.02 -18.16 12.84
CA PHE A 60 -1.66 -18.16 11.41
C PHE A 60 -1.57 -16.75 10.84
N GLY A 61 -2.50 -15.86 11.20
CA GLY A 61 -2.47 -14.46 10.77
C GLY A 61 -1.18 -13.76 11.19
N ILE A 62 -0.75 -13.93 12.44
CA ILE A 62 0.50 -13.32 12.97
C ILE A 62 1.74 -13.97 12.35
N LEU A 63 1.76 -15.29 12.19
CA LEU A 63 2.91 -15.99 11.59
C LEU A 63 3.09 -15.64 10.10
N LEU A 64 1.99 -15.38 9.38
CA LEU A 64 2.06 -14.87 8.01
C LEU A 64 2.61 -13.43 7.95
N SER A 65 2.22 -12.59 8.92
CA SER A 65 2.65 -11.20 8.97
C SER A 65 2.48 -10.59 10.36
N GLU A 66 3.48 -9.82 10.78
CA GLU A 66 3.45 -8.95 11.96
C GLU A 66 2.20 -8.04 12.04
N TYR A 67 1.55 -7.77 10.91
CA TYR A 67 0.31 -7.00 10.81
C TYR A 67 -0.87 -7.64 11.55
N GLY A 68 -0.88 -8.96 11.70
CA GLY A 68 -1.89 -9.67 12.48
C GLY A 68 -1.93 -9.21 13.94
N VAL A 69 -0.78 -8.77 14.49
CA VAL A 69 -0.69 -8.25 15.87
C VAL A 69 -1.56 -7.01 16.05
N CYS A 70 -1.62 -6.13 15.05
CA CYS A 70 -2.41 -4.89 15.12
C CYS A 70 -3.91 -5.20 15.28
N VAL A 71 -4.42 -6.18 14.51
CA VAL A 71 -5.82 -6.61 14.61
C VAL A 71 -6.06 -7.35 15.92
N ALA A 72 -5.18 -8.27 16.29
CA ALA A 72 -5.33 -9.06 17.50
C ALA A 72 -5.39 -8.19 18.77
N LEU A 73 -4.53 -7.16 18.88
CA LEU A 73 -4.58 -6.19 19.98
C LEU A 73 -5.88 -5.39 19.98
N SER A 74 -6.37 -4.98 18.80
CA SER A 74 -7.66 -4.30 18.69
C SER A 74 -8.81 -5.20 19.19
N ILE A 75 -8.80 -6.49 18.82
CA ILE A 75 -9.77 -7.50 19.29
C ILE A 75 -9.72 -7.64 20.82
N VAL A 76 -8.52 -7.68 21.41
CA VAL A 76 -8.36 -7.75 22.88
C VAL A 76 -9.06 -6.59 23.56
N VAL A 77 -8.93 -5.36 23.05
CA VAL A 77 -9.60 -4.18 23.62
C VAL A 77 -11.12 -4.29 23.52
N LEU A 78 -11.62 -4.67 22.33
CA LEU A 78 -13.06 -4.84 22.09
C LEU A 78 -13.67 -5.88 23.04
N LEU A 79 -13.00 -7.03 23.22
CA LEU A 79 -13.48 -8.12 24.09
C LEU A 79 -13.31 -7.82 25.58
N ALA A 80 -12.21 -7.18 25.98
CA ALA A 80 -11.94 -6.87 27.39
C ALA A 80 -12.93 -5.85 27.95
N ARG A 81 -13.35 -4.91 27.11
CA ARG A 81 -14.28 -3.85 27.50
C ARG A 81 -15.74 -4.25 27.29
N GLY A 82 -16.06 -4.83 26.12
CA GLY A 82 -17.37 -5.39 25.71
C GLY A 82 -18.54 -4.38 25.74
N PRO A 83 -19.50 -4.44 24.80
CA PRO A 83 -20.74 -3.69 24.94
C PRO A 83 -21.47 -4.20 26.18
N ARG A 84 -21.55 -3.36 27.22
CA ARG A 84 -22.02 -3.76 28.55
C ARG A 84 -23.52 -3.94 28.65
N GLN A 85 -24.27 -3.51 27.63
CA GLN A 85 -25.69 -3.24 27.77
C GLN A 85 -26.55 -4.51 27.62
N ASP A 86 -26.08 -5.52 26.89
CA ASP A 86 -26.86 -6.74 26.57
C ASP A 86 -26.20 -8.06 26.96
N TRP A 87 -25.02 -8.03 27.61
CA TRP A 87 -24.26 -9.24 27.91
C TRP A 87 -24.49 -9.75 29.33
N ASP A 88 -24.91 -11.00 29.43
CA ASP A 88 -24.96 -11.73 30.70
C ASP A 88 -23.57 -11.76 31.38
N LEU A 89 -23.58 -11.81 32.72
CA LEU A 89 -22.35 -11.87 33.52
C LEU A 89 -21.43 -13.04 33.11
N GLN A 90 -22.02 -14.15 32.66
CA GLN A 90 -21.27 -15.30 32.15
C GLN A 90 -20.55 -14.97 30.83
N THR A 91 -21.23 -14.30 29.90
CA THR A 91 -20.68 -13.86 28.62
C THR A 91 -19.55 -12.86 28.81
N LEU A 92 -19.72 -11.90 29.73
CA LEU A 92 -18.66 -10.95 30.12
C LEU A 92 -17.41 -11.67 30.68
N ARG A 93 -17.59 -12.68 31.53
CA ARG A 93 -16.47 -13.48 32.05
C ARG A 93 -15.76 -14.26 30.93
N ARG A 94 -16.52 -14.86 30.01
CA ARG A 94 -15.95 -15.56 28.84
C ARG A 94 -15.17 -14.59 27.97
N ALA A 95 -15.72 -13.43 27.63
CA ALA A 95 -15.06 -12.43 26.80
C ALA A 95 -13.75 -11.93 27.41
N ARG A 96 -13.72 -11.63 28.72
CA ARG A 96 -12.48 -11.23 29.41
C ARG A 96 -11.43 -12.34 29.43
N ARG A 97 -11.84 -13.59 29.67
CA ARG A 97 -10.93 -14.75 29.59
C ARG A 97 -10.39 -14.91 28.17
N SER A 98 -11.25 -14.79 27.16
CA SER A 98 -10.84 -14.83 25.75
C SER A 98 -9.86 -13.71 25.42
N ALA A 99 -10.09 -12.48 25.89
CA ALA A 99 -9.17 -11.37 25.70
C ALA A 99 -7.77 -11.66 26.28
N LEU A 100 -7.69 -12.21 27.50
CA LEU A 100 -6.43 -12.60 28.12
C LEU A 100 -5.71 -13.71 27.34
N VAL A 101 -6.46 -14.74 26.91
CA VAL A 101 -5.89 -15.84 26.12
C VAL A 101 -5.40 -15.34 24.76
N ILE A 102 -6.18 -14.51 24.06
CA ILE A 102 -5.77 -13.91 22.79
C ILE A 102 -4.52 -13.06 22.96
N LEU A 103 -4.43 -12.28 24.04
CA LEU A 103 -3.23 -11.50 24.33
C LEU A 103 -2.01 -12.40 24.51
N ALA A 104 -2.13 -13.49 25.29
CA ALA A 104 -1.05 -14.46 25.49
C ALA A 104 -0.66 -15.17 24.19
N VAL A 105 -1.64 -15.61 23.39
CA VAL A 105 -1.43 -16.24 22.08
C VAL A 105 -0.78 -15.27 21.09
N THR A 106 -1.19 -14.01 21.11
CA THR A 106 -0.60 -12.95 20.27
C THR A 106 0.87 -12.73 20.63
N ALA A 107 1.18 -12.61 21.92
CA ALA A 107 2.55 -12.47 22.41
C ALA A 107 3.41 -13.68 22.02
N GLY A 108 2.93 -14.91 22.28
CA GLY A 108 3.65 -16.14 21.93
C GLY A 108 3.87 -16.30 20.42
N SER A 109 2.84 -16.00 19.61
CA SER A 109 2.93 -16.07 18.14
C SER A 109 3.87 -15.01 17.58
N TYR A 110 3.88 -13.81 18.14
CA TYR A 110 4.79 -12.75 17.72
C TYR A 110 6.25 -13.08 18.07
N VAL A 111 6.49 -13.65 19.26
CA VAL A 111 7.83 -14.14 19.64
C VAL A 111 8.29 -15.24 18.67
N LEU A 112 7.41 -16.20 18.35
CA LEU A 112 7.71 -17.25 17.37
C LEU A 112 7.98 -16.67 15.97
N TYR A 113 7.18 -15.71 15.52
CA TYR A 113 7.42 -14.99 14.27
C TYR A 113 8.81 -14.33 14.29
N HIS A 114 9.15 -13.60 15.36
CA HIS A 114 10.44 -12.91 15.49
C HIS A 114 11.63 -13.88 15.39
N PHE A 115 11.57 -15.04 16.04
CA PHE A 115 12.63 -16.05 15.98
C PHE A 115 12.74 -16.76 14.63
N THR A 116 11.64 -16.86 13.87
CA THR A 116 11.62 -17.55 12.58
C THR A 116 11.83 -16.60 11.40
N SER A 117 11.56 -15.30 11.58
CA SER A 117 11.72 -14.28 10.57
C SER A 117 13.15 -13.78 10.51
N ASP A 118 13.77 -13.84 9.33
CA ASP A 118 15.07 -13.20 9.11
C ASP A 118 14.89 -11.68 8.96
N ASN A 119 14.92 -10.97 10.09
CA ASN A 119 14.73 -9.52 10.17
C ASN A 119 15.93 -8.71 9.65
N SER A 120 17.08 -9.35 9.40
CA SER A 120 18.28 -8.68 8.88
C SER A 120 18.07 -8.09 7.47
N TYR A 121 17.10 -8.60 6.71
CA TYR A 121 16.66 -8.03 5.43
C TYR A 121 15.71 -6.82 5.56
N ARG A 122 15.34 -6.40 6.78
CA ARG A 122 14.38 -5.32 7.06
C ARG A 122 14.88 -4.37 8.18
N PRO A 123 16.04 -3.72 8.04
CA PRO A 123 16.58 -2.83 9.08
C PRO A 123 15.65 -1.65 9.40
N ALA A 124 14.82 -1.21 8.45
CA ALA A 124 13.80 -0.19 8.68
C ALA A 124 12.61 -0.65 9.53
N MET A 125 12.46 -1.94 9.82
CA MET A 125 11.35 -2.52 10.59
C MET A 125 11.82 -3.27 11.83
N ASP A 126 13.13 -3.38 12.03
CA ASP A 126 13.71 -3.96 13.23
C ASP A 126 13.42 -3.06 14.45
N PRO A 127 12.57 -3.53 15.40
CA PRO A 127 12.27 -2.76 16.59
C PRO A 127 13.50 -2.66 17.52
N GLU A 128 14.39 -3.65 17.52
CA GLU A 128 15.57 -3.68 18.40
C GLU A 128 16.56 -2.59 18.02
N ALA A 129 16.81 -2.40 16.72
CA ALA A 129 17.65 -1.32 16.21
C ALA A 129 17.15 0.10 16.57
N LYS A 130 15.86 0.24 16.92
CA LYS A 130 15.20 1.55 17.14
C LYS A 130 14.82 1.83 18.60
N LEU A 131 14.55 0.80 19.40
CA LEU A 131 14.12 0.94 20.80
C LEU A 131 15.18 1.57 21.71
N HIS A 132 16.46 1.49 21.33
CA HIS A 132 17.56 2.13 22.06
C HIS A 132 17.63 3.66 21.89
N SER A 133 16.81 4.25 21.01
CA SER A 133 16.80 5.69 20.78
C SER A 133 15.74 6.39 21.64
N ILE A 134 16.19 7.18 22.63
CA ILE A 134 15.32 8.05 23.46
C ILE A 134 14.42 8.96 22.61
N ARG A 135 14.89 9.36 21.42
CA ARG A 135 14.12 10.18 20.48
C ARG A 135 12.88 9.46 19.94
N VAL A 136 12.94 8.15 19.75
CA VAL A 136 11.81 7.34 19.29
C VAL A 136 10.70 7.35 20.35
N ILE A 137 11.08 7.11 21.62
CA ILE A 137 10.17 7.13 22.76
C ILE A 137 9.53 8.52 22.92
N ALA A 138 10.32 9.60 22.83
CA ALA A 138 9.81 10.97 22.93
C ALA A 138 8.84 11.33 21.79
N SER A 139 9.06 10.79 20.58
CA SER A 139 8.21 11.05 19.41
C SER A 139 6.95 10.21 19.33
N PHE A 140 6.87 9.12 20.11
CA PHE A 140 5.82 8.14 20.03
C PHE A 140 4.40 8.70 20.22
N PRO A 141 4.13 9.58 21.21
CA PRO A 141 2.78 10.14 21.39
C PRO A 141 2.30 10.92 20.16
N MET A 142 3.17 11.77 19.60
CA MET A 142 2.84 12.56 18.41
C MET A 142 2.69 11.66 17.18
N ALA A 143 3.52 10.63 17.03
CA ALA A 143 3.40 9.63 15.97
C ALA A 143 2.05 8.92 16.04
N LEU A 144 1.62 8.53 17.24
CA LEU A 144 0.35 7.83 17.46
C LEU A 144 -0.86 8.72 17.16
N VAL A 145 -0.84 10.00 17.61
CA VAL A 145 -1.90 10.97 17.31
C VAL A 145 -2.00 11.24 15.81
N SER A 146 -0.88 11.47 15.14
CA SER A 146 -0.84 11.70 13.69
C SER A 146 -1.41 10.49 12.92
N ARG A 147 -1.05 9.27 13.32
CA ARG A 147 -1.55 8.02 12.71
C ARG A 147 -3.03 7.81 12.95
N PHE A 148 -3.48 8.10 14.16
CA PHE A 148 -4.89 8.02 14.50
C PHE A 148 -5.69 8.99 13.63
N TRP A 149 -5.26 10.26 13.54
CA TRP A 149 -5.86 11.26 12.67
C TRP A 149 -5.89 10.81 11.21
N HIS A 150 -4.79 10.26 10.70
CA HIS A 150 -4.70 9.85 9.31
C HIS A 150 -5.60 8.65 8.99
N ALA A 151 -5.57 7.61 9.84
CA ALA A 151 -6.38 6.41 9.66
C ALA A 151 -7.88 6.67 9.77
N THR A 152 -8.28 7.68 10.56
CA THR A 152 -9.69 8.01 10.81
C THR A 152 -10.22 9.11 9.88
N PHE A 153 -9.50 10.22 9.72
CA PHE A 153 -9.98 11.39 8.96
C PHE A 153 -9.13 11.68 7.73
N GLY A 154 -7.81 11.59 7.84
CA GLY A 154 -6.88 12.01 6.78
C GLY A 154 -7.10 11.27 5.46
N ALA A 155 -7.30 9.95 5.50
CA ALA A 155 -7.57 9.15 4.30
C ALA A 155 -8.86 9.60 3.58
N TYR A 156 -9.93 9.88 4.32
CA TYR A 156 -11.19 10.38 3.74
C TYR A 156 -11.06 11.80 3.21
N GLY A 157 -10.28 12.66 3.88
CA GLY A 157 -9.97 14.00 3.40
C GLY A 157 -9.25 13.99 2.05
N ALA A 158 -8.25 13.12 1.90
CA ALA A 158 -7.53 12.93 0.63
C ALA A 158 -8.47 12.42 -0.48
N LEU A 159 -9.42 11.53 -0.16
CA LEU A 159 -10.43 11.08 -1.13
C LEU A 159 -11.34 12.21 -1.60
N VAL A 160 -11.71 13.14 -0.71
CA VAL A 160 -12.51 14.31 -1.07
C VAL A 160 -11.70 15.30 -1.90
N GLU A 161 -10.42 15.50 -1.60
CA GLU A 161 -9.53 16.36 -2.39
C GLU A 161 -9.39 15.85 -3.83
N ASN A 162 -9.24 14.53 -4.01
CA ASN A 162 -9.16 13.89 -5.32
C ASN A 162 -10.50 13.83 -6.07
N PHE A 163 -11.59 14.34 -5.48
CA PHE A 163 -12.91 14.37 -6.11
C PHE A 163 -12.99 15.53 -7.12
N HIS A 164 -12.44 15.32 -8.32
CA HIS A 164 -12.57 16.27 -9.42
C HIS A 164 -13.65 15.85 -10.42
N LEU A 165 -14.71 16.66 -10.52
CA LEU A 165 -15.80 16.47 -11.48
C LEU A 165 -15.35 16.93 -12.88
N ASN A 166 -14.69 16.04 -13.63
CA ASN A 166 -14.44 16.26 -15.04
C ASN A 166 -15.59 15.70 -15.88
N TRP A 167 -16.58 16.54 -16.16
CA TRP A 167 -17.83 16.17 -16.88
C TRP A 167 -17.60 15.59 -18.29
N GLY A 168 -16.40 15.77 -18.88
CA GLY A 168 -16.03 15.14 -20.15
C GLY A 168 -15.52 13.70 -20.03
N SER A 169 -15.26 13.19 -18.81
CA SER A 169 -14.68 11.87 -18.63
C SER A 169 -15.72 10.76 -18.54
N LYS A 170 -15.58 9.73 -19.37
CA LYS A 170 -16.38 8.50 -19.27
C LYS A 170 -16.17 7.77 -17.93
N THR A 171 -14.99 7.92 -17.32
CA THR A 171 -14.69 7.32 -16.00
C THR A 171 -15.54 7.95 -14.91
N LEU A 172 -15.81 9.26 -15.00
CA LEU A 172 -16.64 9.97 -14.03
C LEU A 172 -18.05 9.38 -13.93
N SER A 173 -18.68 9.15 -15.08
CA SER A 173 -20.03 8.60 -15.15
C SER A 173 -20.10 7.19 -14.56
N LEU A 174 -19.07 6.37 -14.85
CA LEU A 174 -18.95 5.02 -14.31
C LEU A 174 -18.75 5.06 -12.78
N SER A 175 -17.88 5.94 -12.28
CA SER A 175 -17.55 6.06 -10.86
C SER A 175 -18.73 6.59 -10.05
N LEU A 176 -19.51 7.52 -10.61
CA LEU A 176 -20.76 7.97 -10.02
C LEU A 176 -21.81 6.85 -9.97
N ALA A 177 -21.99 6.08 -11.06
CA ALA A 177 -22.91 4.95 -11.08
C ALA A 177 -22.54 3.91 -10.01
N PHE A 178 -21.25 3.60 -9.87
CA PHE A 178 -20.75 2.68 -8.84
C PHE A 178 -20.92 3.25 -7.42
N GLY A 179 -20.66 4.55 -7.24
CA GLY A 179 -20.98 5.30 -6.02
C GLY A 179 -22.45 5.19 -5.64
N CYS A 180 -23.37 5.36 -6.58
CA CYS A 180 -24.81 5.22 -6.35
C CYS A 180 -25.21 3.81 -5.91
N ILE A 181 -24.57 2.76 -6.44
CA ILE A 181 -24.81 1.38 -6.00
C ILE A 181 -24.40 1.20 -4.53
N PHE A 182 -23.22 1.68 -4.14
CA PHE A 182 -22.77 1.61 -2.74
C PHE A 182 -23.64 2.46 -1.82
N ALA A 183 -24.04 3.66 -2.25
CA ALA A 183 -24.96 4.51 -1.53
C ALA A 183 -26.31 3.80 -1.29
N TRP A 184 -26.87 3.16 -2.32
CA TRP A 184 -28.07 2.34 -2.18
C TRP A 184 -27.85 1.25 -1.14
N ILE A 185 -26.82 0.40 -1.29
CA ILE A 185 -26.56 -0.72 -0.37
C ILE A 185 -26.48 -0.24 1.09
N LEU A 186 -25.78 0.87 1.34
CA LEU A 186 -25.67 1.40 2.71
C LEU A 186 -27.01 1.93 3.23
N VAL A 187 -27.75 2.68 2.40
CA VAL A 187 -29.05 3.23 2.79
C VAL A 187 -30.06 2.11 3.04
N SER A 188 -30.14 1.09 2.17
CA SER A 188 -31.08 -0.02 2.31
C SER A 188 -30.85 -0.80 3.60
N ASN A 189 -29.59 -1.10 3.92
CA ASN A 189 -29.24 -1.80 5.17
C ASN A 189 -29.61 -1.01 6.43
N ILE A 190 -29.53 0.33 6.38
CA ILE A 190 -29.91 1.17 7.52
C ILE A 190 -31.42 1.27 7.65
N THR A 191 -32.15 1.38 6.53
CA THR A 191 -33.62 1.42 6.55
C THR A 191 -34.24 0.11 7.01
N GLU A 192 -33.58 -1.02 6.75
CA GLU A 192 -34.02 -2.34 7.22
C GLU A 192 -33.65 -2.59 8.70
N SER A 193 -32.63 -1.91 9.21
CA SER A 193 -32.25 -2.01 10.62
C SER A 193 -33.30 -1.33 11.51
N LYS A 194 -33.99 -2.14 12.32
CA LYS A 194 -35.00 -1.67 13.29
C LYS A 194 -34.39 -1.17 14.59
N GLU A 195 -33.07 -1.23 14.76
CA GLU A 195 -32.40 -0.88 16.00
C GLU A 195 -32.08 0.62 16.03
N PRO A 196 -32.53 1.35 17.08
CA PRO A 196 -32.11 2.72 17.24
C PRO A 196 -30.60 2.76 17.48
N LEU A 197 -29.88 3.52 16.64
CA LEU A 197 -28.48 3.92 16.88
C LEU A 197 -28.41 4.84 18.12
N MET A 198 -28.58 4.26 19.30
CA MET A 198 -28.24 4.81 20.60
C MET A 198 -27.02 4.06 21.11
N GLU A 199 -25.86 4.37 20.57
CA GLU A 199 -24.61 3.86 21.15
C GLU A 199 -24.26 4.65 22.41
N SER A 200 -23.86 3.91 23.44
CA SER A 200 -23.33 4.52 24.66
C SER A 200 -22.04 5.26 24.35
N ARG A 201 -21.80 6.41 25.01
CA ARG A 201 -20.49 7.10 24.93
C ARG A 201 -19.33 6.14 25.22
N SER A 202 -19.54 5.16 26.08
CA SER A 202 -18.53 4.15 26.40
C SER A 202 -18.14 3.29 25.20
N ASP A 203 -19.07 2.98 24.30
CA ASP A 203 -18.83 2.09 23.16
C ASP A 203 -18.01 2.82 22.09
N ILE A 204 -18.35 4.09 21.82
CA ILE A 204 -17.56 5.01 20.97
C ILE A 204 -16.10 5.05 21.42
N TRP A 205 -15.88 5.30 22.73
CA TRP A 205 -14.53 5.35 23.30
C TRP A 205 -13.82 4.00 23.23
N THR A 206 -14.56 2.90 23.29
CA THR A 206 -13.99 1.55 23.17
C THR A 206 -13.48 1.29 21.77
N ILE A 207 -14.24 1.64 20.74
CA ILE A 207 -13.82 1.52 19.33
C ILE A 207 -12.62 2.45 19.08
N GLY A 208 -12.67 3.70 19.55
CA GLY A 208 -11.55 4.64 19.43
C GLY A 208 -10.28 4.13 20.11
N LEU A 209 -10.40 3.54 21.31
CA LEU A 209 -9.28 2.91 22.01
C LEU A 209 -8.77 1.68 21.27
N ALA A 210 -9.64 0.86 20.68
CA ALA A 210 -9.23 -0.30 19.89
C ALA A 210 -8.42 0.12 18.66
N VAL A 211 -8.84 1.17 17.94
CA VAL A 211 -8.07 1.76 16.84
C VAL A 211 -6.73 2.26 17.33
N LEU A 212 -6.69 3.02 18.43
CA LEU A 212 -5.46 3.58 18.98
C LEU A 212 -4.46 2.48 19.39
N ILE A 213 -4.92 1.44 20.07
CA ILE A 213 -4.09 0.30 20.48
C ILE A 213 -3.62 -0.52 19.27
N GLY A 214 -4.48 -0.72 18.28
CA GLY A 214 -4.09 -1.37 17.01
C GLY A 214 -3.01 -0.61 16.24
N LEU A 215 -2.92 0.71 16.41
CA LEU A 215 -1.89 1.56 15.80
C LEU A 215 -0.54 1.56 16.56
N VAL A 216 -0.49 1.03 17.78
CA VAL A 216 0.75 1.02 18.60
C VAL A 216 1.90 0.26 17.92
N PRO A 217 1.73 -0.98 17.42
CA PRO A 217 2.82 -1.69 16.75
C PRO A 217 3.35 -0.90 15.55
N ILE A 218 2.43 -0.29 14.79
CA ILE A 218 2.76 0.55 13.63
C ILE A 218 3.61 1.73 14.11
N ALA A 219 3.14 2.48 15.12
CA ALA A 219 3.80 3.64 15.75
C ALA A 219 5.21 3.32 16.24
N LEU A 220 5.43 2.15 16.81
CA LEU A 220 6.76 1.72 17.27
C LEU A 220 7.70 1.35 16.12
N MET A 221 7.21 0.70 15.07
CA MET A 221 8.03 0.30 13.92
C MET A 221 8.54 1.51 13.09
N ARG A 222 7.82 2.64 13.13
CA ARG A 222 8.14 3.84 12.33
C ARG A 222 8.05 5.11 13.19
N PRO A 223 9.15 5.71 13.64
CA PRO A 223 9.10 6.98 14.36
C PRO A 223 8.73 8.16 13.43
N TYR A 224 8.18 9.23 14.00
CA TYR A 224 7.67 10.42 13.27
C TYR A 224 8.74 11.24 12.51
N TRP A 225 10.03 11.02 12.80
CA TRP A 225 11.14 11.86 12.33
C TRP A 225 11.93 11.25 11.15
N VAL A 226 11.42 10.19 10.53
CA VAL A 226 12.07 9.62 9.34
C VAL A 226 11.87 10.59 8.17
N SER A 227 12.93 10.83 7.39
CA SER A 227 13.08 11.93 6.42
C SER A 227 11.88 12.16 5.48
N ASP A 228 11.70 13.42 5.03
CA ASP A 228 10.59 13.86 4.16
C ASP A 228 10.39 13.01 2.88
N ARG A 229 11.45 12.36 2.37
CA ARG A 229 11.36 11.44 1.22
C ARG A 229 10.60 10.13 1.51
N LEU A 230 10.61 9.66 2.75
CA LEU A 230 9.81 8.51 3.17
C LEU A 230 8.38 8.92 3.55
N ARG A 231 8.16 10.21 3.81
CA ARG A 231 6.88 10.83 4.19
C ARG A 231 5.86 10.81 3.06
N GLU A 232 6.26 11.02 1.82
CA GLU A 232 5.37 10.84 0.65
C GLU A 232 4.97 9.37 0.46
N VAL A 233 5.83 8.42 0.87
CA VAL A 233 5.55 6.97 0.89
C VAL A 233 4.74 6.55 2.15
N GLU A 234 4.58 7.43 3.15
CA GLU A 234 3.89 7.16 4.42
C GLU A 234 2.36 7.09 4.27
N PHE A 235 1.78 7.81 3.31
CA PHE A 235 0.32 8.02 3.27
C PHE A 235 -0.45 6.97 2.43
N GLY A 236 0.25 6.18 1.61
CA GLY A 236 -0.31 5.02 0.87
C GLY A 236 0.03 3.65 1.48
N SER A 237 0.36 3.62 2.78
CA SER A 237 1.08 2.48 3.34
C SER A 237 0.18 1.32 3.79
N ARG A 238 0.51 0.12 3.31
CA ARG A 238 -0.09 -1.17 3.73
C ARG A 238 -0.17 -1.43 5.23
N PHE A 239 0.57 -0.68 6.04
CA PHE A 239 0.58 -0.81 7.49
C PHE A 239 -0.74 -0.40 8.14
N TYR A 240 -1.54 0.45 7.50
CA TYR A 240 -2.83 0.84 8.06
C TYR A 240 -3.94 -0.18 7.78
N ILE A 241 -3.80 -1.01 6.72
CA ILE A 241 -4.77 -2.04 6.30
C ILE A 241 -5.39 -2.80 7.50
N PRO A 242 -4.59 -3.28 8.48
CA PRO A 242 -5.13 -4.09 9.57
C PRO A 242 -6.12 -3.33 10.45
N VAL A 243 -5.94 -2.02 10.63
CA VAL A 243 -6.76 -1.20 11.54
C VAL A 243 -7.85 -0.43 10.78
N MET A 244 -7.76 -0.32 9.45
CA MET A 244 -8.70 0.48 8.66
C MET A 244 -10.16 0.12 8.85
N PRO A 245 -10.59 -1.17 8.91
CA PRO A 245 -12.00 -1.48 9.14
C PRO A 245 -12.54 -0.89 10.45
N LEU A 246 -11.75 -0.91 11.51
CA LEU A 246 -12.13 -0.31 12.80
C LEU A 246 -12.10 1.22 12.76
N ALA A 247 -11.08 1.80 12.11
CA ALA A 247 -11.01 3.25 11.92
C ALA A 247 -12.18 3.77 11.10
N ALA A 248 -12.57 3.04 10.05
CA ALA A 248 -13.71 3.34 9.20
C ALA A 248 -15.04 3.24 9.95
N CYS A 249 -15.22 2.21 10.79
CA CYS A 249 -16.35 2.12 11.72
C CYS A 249 -16.39 3.34 12.65
N PHE A 250 -15.25 3.69 13.27
CA PHE A 250 -15.15 4.81 14.20
C PHE A 250 -15.49 6.16 13.53
N THR A 251 -14.92 6.44 12.36
CA THR A 251 -15.20 7.67 11.61
C THR A 251 -16.66 7.76 11.21
N THR A 252 -17.22 6.67 10.69
CA THR A 252 -18.64 6.63 10.30
C THR A 252 -19.54 6.88 11.50
N LEU A 253 -19.23 6.24 12.64
CA LEU A 253 -19.95 6.43 13.89
C LEU A 253 -19.92 7.89 14.35
N LEU A 254 -18.72 8.51 14.37
CA LEU A 254 -18.58 9.92 14.72
C LEU A 254 -19.40 10.83 13.81
N LEU A 255 -19.36 10.61 12.48
CA LEU A 255 -20.17 11.38 11.53
C LEU A 255 -21.67 11.24 11.82
N LEU A 256 -22.14 10.03 12.12
CA LEU A 256 -23.55 9.78 12.44
C LEU A 256 -24.01 10.36 13.78
N LEU A 257 -23.08 10.56 14.71
CA LEU A 257 -23.33 11.21 16.01
C LEU A 257 -23.35 12.73 15.90
N LEU A 258 -22.54 13.31 15.01
CA LEU A 258 -22.51 14.75 14.76
C LEU A 258 -23.75 15.25 14.02
N VAL A 259 -24.46 14.36 13.33
CA VAL A 259 -25.59 14.70 12.47
C VAL A 259 -26.93 14.33 13.11
N ARG A 260 -27.93 15.21 12.97
CA ARG A 260 -29.30 14.96 13.47
C ARG A 260 -29.87 13.68 12.87
N LEU A 261 -30.70 12.97 13.64
CA LEU A 261 -31.30 11.67 13.25
C LEU A 261 -31.89 11.68 11.83
N ARG A 262 -32.61 12.76 11.48
CA ARG A 262 -33.25 12.96 10.16
C ARG A 262 -32.30 12.97 8.96
N PHE A 263 -31.01 13.25 9.18
CA PHE A 263 -30.00 13.38 8.12
C PHE A 263 -29.02 12.20 8.09
N ARG A 264 -29.16 11.21 8.99
CA ARG A 264 -28.26 10.05 9.04
C ARG A 264 -28.25 9.24 7.75
N LEU A 265 -29.41 9.06 7.12
CA LEU A 265 -29.52 8.38 5.82
C LEU A 265 -28.75 9.12 4.73
N LEU A 266 -28.79 10.46 4.74
CA LEU A 266 -28.05 11.28 3.78
C LEU A 266 -26.54 11.15 3.99
N VAL A 267 -26.08 11.14 5.25
CA VAL A 267 -24.66 10.92 5.57
C VAL A 267 -24.18 9.55 5.10
N CYS A 268 -24.94 8.49 5.36
CA CYS A 268 -24.56 7.16 4.90
C CYS A 268 -24.60 7.02 3.38
N GLY A 269 -25.58 7.64 2.71
CA GLY A 269 -25.62 7.73 1.25
C GLY A 269 -24.40 8.47 0.69
N ALA A 270 -24.03 9.60 1.27
CA ALA A 270 -22.84 10.36 0.87
C ALA A 270 -21.54 9.57 1.08
N ILE A 271 -21.40 8.89 2.22
CA ILE A 271 -20.26 8.00 2.48
C ILE A 271 -20.20 6.89 1.43
N GLY A 272 -21.33 6.21 1.15
CA GLY A 272 -21.39 5.16 0.15
C GLY A 272 -21.04 5.65 -1.25
N LEU A 273 -21.52 6.83 -1.62
CA LEU A 273 -21.21 7.46 -2.89
C LEU A 273 -19.71 7.77 -3.01
N LEU A 274 -19.12 8.41 -2.00
CA LEU A 274 -17.69 8.74 -1.98
C LEU A 274 -16.81 7.48 -2.03
N VAL A 275 -17.18 6.46 -1.26
CA VAL A 275 -16.49 5.16 -1.20
C VAL A 275 -16.53 4.47 -2.56
N GLY A 276 -17.72 4.34 -3.17
CA GLY A 276 -17.84 3.70 -4.49
C GLY A 276 -17.17 4.51 -5.61
N PHE A 277 -17.25 5.84 -5.56
CA PHE A 277 -16.56 6.70 -6.52
C PHE A 277 -15.03 6.55 -6.42
N ALA A 278 -14.49 6.62 -5.21
CA ALA A 278 -13.06 6.44 -4.93
C ALA A 278 -12.57 5.08 -5.42
N LEU A 279 -13.31 4.01 -5.08
CA LEU A 279 -13.02 2.63 -5.48
C LEU A 279 -12.74 2.50 -6.97
N LEU A 280 -13.65 3.04 -7.78
CA LEU A 280 -13.57 2.85 -9.22
C LEU A 280 -12.49 3.71 -9.85
N ASN A 281 -12.31 4.95 -9.38
CA ASN A 281 -11.21 5.80 -9.86
C ASN A 281 -9.86 5.21 -9.50
N GLU A 282 -9.65 4.80 -8.25
CA GLU A 282 -8.41 4.17 -7.80
C GLU A 282 -8.13 2.87 -8.55
N PHE A 283 -9.15 2.05 -8.79
CA PHE A 283 -9.03 0.84 -9.60
C PHE A 283 -8.62 1.18 -11.04
N TRP A 284 -9.26 2.17 -11.65
CA TRP A 284 -9.00 2.56 -13.03
C TRP A 284 -7.61 3.17 -13.20
N ASP A 285 -7.19 4.03 -12.27
CA ASP A 285 -5.86 4.64 -12.28
C ASP A 285 -4.78 3.59 -12.08
N ALA A 286 -4.97 2.65 -11.15
CA ALA A 286 -4.05 1.53 -10.96
C ALA A 286 -3.98 0.63 -12.20
N TYR A 287 -5.12 0.35 -12.86
CA TYR A 287 -5.17 -0.39 -14.10
C TYR A 287 -4.43 0.32 -15.24
N ARG A 288 -4.65 1.62 -15.41
CA ARG A 288 -3.97 2.46 -16.41
C ARG A 288 -2.47 2.48 -16.17
N GLN A 289 -2.05 2.75 -14.93
CA GLN A 289 -0.65 2.76 -14.52
C GLN A 289 0.03 1.41 -14.78
N GLN A 290 -0.63 0.29 -14.43
CA GLN A 290 -0.11 -1.06 -14.68
C GLN A 290 0.08 -1.32 -16.18
N ARG A 291 -0.90 -0.92 -17.02
CA ARG A 291 -0.82 -1.07 -18.47
C ARG A 291 0.31 -0.24 -19.07
N THR A 292 0.48 1.00 -18.62
CA THR A 292 1.58 1.87 -19.06
C THR A 292 2.94 1.29 -18.68
N LEU A 293 3.11 0.82 -17.44
CA LEU A 293 4.36 0.20 -16.99
C LEU A 293 4.67 -1.09 -17.76
N GLN A 294 3.66 -1.88 -18.11
CA GLN A 294 3.85 -3.05 -18.97
C GLN A 294 4.28 -2.67 -20.38
N ALA A 295 3.74 -1.59 -20.95
CA ALA A 295 4.17 -1.07 -22.25
C ALA A 295 5.62 -0.56 -22.21
N VAL A 296 5.97 0.22 -21.18
CA VAL A 296 7.36 0.65 -20.92
C VAL A 296 8.29 -0.57 -20.81
N GLY A 297 7.88 -1.58 -20.04
CA GLY A 297 8.62 -2.83 -19.92
C GLY A 297 8.77 -3.57 -21.25
N ALA A 298 7.73 -3.62 -22.08
CA ALA A 298 7.82 -4.25 -23.40
C ALA A 298 8.83 -3.54 -24.32
N LEU A 299 8.92 -2.20 -24.24
CA LEU A 299 9.85 -1.39 -25.02
C LEU A 299 11.30 -1.47 -24.51
N LEU A 300 11.50 -1.59 -23.19
CA LEU A 300 12.84 -1.69 -22.61
C LEU A 300 13.44 -3.09 -22.71
N ARG A 301 12.61 -4.14 -22.76
CA ARG A 301 13.05 -5.53 -22.77
C ARG A 301 14.10 -5.86 -23.85
N PRO A 302 14.00 -5.38 -25.11
CA PRO A 302 15.02 -5.59 -26.13
C PRO A 302 16.39 -5.04 -25.74
N TYR A 303 16.45 -3.83 -25.17
CA TYR A 303 17.70 -3.18 -24.74
C TYR A 303 18.40 -3.97 -23.62
N VAL A 304 17.62 -4.47 -22.65
CA VAL A 304 18.13 -5.34 -21.58
C VAL A 304 18.65 -6.65 -22.16
N LYS A 305 17.93 -7.25 -23.11
CA LYS A 305 18.34 -8.51 -23.75
C LYS A 305 19.60 -8.36 -24.60
N SER A 306 19.78 -7.23 -25.28
CA SER A 306 20.98 -6.95 -26.08
C SER A 306 22.20 -6.54 -25.24
N SER A 307 21.97 -6.16 -23.99
CA SER A 307 23.02 -5.75 -23.07
C SER A 307 23.58 -6.94 -22.29
N ASN A 308 24.91 -7.10 -22.30
CA ASN A 308 25.60 -8.03 -21.39
C ASN A 308 25.80 -7.44 -19.96
N GLY A 309 24.98 -6.48 -19.54
CA GLY A 309 25.16 -5.78 -18.27
C GLY A 309 23.89 -5.07 -17.80
N ASN A 310 23.97 -4.44 -16.62
CA ASN A 310 22.81 -3.80 -16.00
C ASN A 310 22.37 -2.57 -16.81
N ILE A 311 21.09 -2.49 -17.11
CA ILE A 311 20.43 -1.36 -17.76
C ILE A 311 19.64 -0.59 -16.72
N LEU A 312 19.74 0.73 -16.83
CA LEU A 312 18.98 1.64 -16.00
C LEU A 312 18.02 2.44 -16.87
N GLY A 313 16.72 2.40 -16.57
CA GLY A 313 15.74 3.30 -17.17
C GLY A 313 15.45 4.47 -16.24
N VAL A 314 15.21 5.65 -16.79
CA VAL A 314 14.74 6.83 -16.07
C VAL A 314 13.44 7.30 -16.72
N LEU A 315 12.38 7.42 -15.93
CA LEU A 315 11.08 7.89 -16.40
C LEU A 315 11.08 9.40 -16.61
N SER A 316 10.26 9.89 -17.54
CA SER A 316 10.06 11.32 -17.76
C SER A 316 9.12 12.03 -16.78
N THR A 317 8.40 11.28 -15.94
CA THR A 317 7.47 11.81 -14.94
C THR A 317 7.68 11.16 -13.59
N GLU A 318 7.46 11.93 -12.52
CA GLU A 318 7.42 11.46 -11.14
C GLU A 318 6.14 10.66 -10.85
N ASP A 319 5.05 11.01 -11.51
CA ASP A 319 3.69 10.61 -11.12
C ASP A 319 3.35 9.16 -11.48
N LEU A 320 4.10 8.56 -12.41
CA LEU A 320 3.85 7.19 -12.83
C LEU A 320 4.19 6.19 -11.73
N CYS A 321 4.97 6.57 -10.72
CA CYS A 321 5.57 5.64 -9.78
C CYS A 321 5.51 6.18 -8.37
N PHE A 322 5.09 5.34 -7.41
CA PHE A 322 5.24 5.66 -6.00
C PHE A 322 6.67 5.38 -5.52
N THR A 323 7.28 4.28 -5.97
CA THR A 323 8.66 3.90 -5.62
C THR A 323 9.29 3.08 -6.75
N ASP A 324 10.60 3.18 -6.84
CA ASP A 324 11.36 2.78 -8.03
C ASP A 324 11.44 1.25 -8.15
N TYR A 325 11.51 0.57 -7.01
CA TYR A 325 11.41 -0.89 -6.95
C TYR A 325 10.04 -1.43 -7.38
N VAL A 326 8.93 -0.74 -7.05
CA VAL A 326 7.58 -1.17 -7.45
C VAL A 326 7.44 -1.07 -8.96
N CYS A 327 7.90 0.04 -9.54
CA CYS A 327 7.82 0.24 -10.98
C CYS A 327 8.75 -0.68 -11.76
N THR A 328 9.97 -0.89 -11.26
CA THR A 328 10.87 -1.91 -11.81
C THR A 328 10.20 -3.29 -11.83
N ALA A 329 9.57 -3.70 -10.71
CA ALA A 329 8.87 -4.97 -10.62
C ALA A 329 7.67 -5.06 -11.57
N LYS A 330 6.85 -4.00 -11.66
CA LYS A 330 5.68 -3.94 -12.55
C LYS A 330 6.08 -3.97 -14.03
N ALA A 331 7.12 -3.23 -14.42
CA ALA A 331 7.63 -3.21 -15.78
C ALA A 331 8.25 -4.56 -16.20
N SER A 332 8.91 -5.25 -15.27
CA SER A 332 9.58 -6.53 -15.52
C SER A 332 8.75 -7.78 -15.15
N THR A 333 7.46 -7.62 -14.83
CA THR A 333 6.61 -8.70 -14.28
C THR A 333 6.56 -9.95 -15.17
N TYR A 334 6.59 -9.78 -16.49
CA TYR A 334 6.53 -10.89 -17.46
C TYR A 334 7.88 -11.24 -18.09
N TRP A 335 8.98 -10.76 -17.50
CA TRP A 335 10.32 -11.04 -18.02
C TRP A 335 10.87 -12.33 -17.42
N ALA A 336 11.83 -12.94 -18.12
CA ALA A 336 12.61 -14.01 -17.53
C ALA A 336 13.39 -13.48 -16.31
N LYS A 337 13.55 -14.33 -15.29
CA LYS A 337 14.17 -13.94 -14.00
C LYS A 337 15.55 -13.32 -14.20
N ASP A 338 16.35 -13.84 -15.12
CA ASP A 338 17.72 -13.33 -15.35
C ASP A 338 17.75 -11.96 -16.02
N LEU A 339 16.82 -11.68 -16.94
CA LEU A 339 16.66 -10.34 -17.52
C LEU A 339 16.15 -9.35 -16.48
N SER A 340 15.20 -9.76 -15.64
CA SER A 340 14.68 -8.89 -14.58
C SER A 340 15.77 -8.47 -13.58
N LYS A 341 16.82 -9.28 -13.41
CA LYS A 341 17.98 -9.02 -12.53
C LYS A 341 18.95 -7.99 -13.08
N GLN A 342 18.86 -7.67 -14.37
CA GLN A 342 19.75 -6.74 -15.05
C GLN A 342 19.09 -5.38 -15.29
N PHE A 343 17.95 -5.11 -14.67
CA PHE A 343 17.15 -3.92 -14.93
C PHE A 343 16.73 -3.22 -13.64
N TRP A 344 16.82 -1.89 -13.67
CA TRP A 344 16.28 -0.99 -12.65
C TRP A 344 15.66 0.24 -13.32
N LEU A 345 14.53 0.70 -12.79
CA LEU A 345 13.80 1.86 -13.30
C LEU A 345 13.74 2.93 -12.21
N TYR A 346 14.38 4.06 -12.45
CA TYR A 346 14.37 5.23 -11.58
C TYR A 346 13.28 6.25 -11.97
N LYS A 347 12.76 6.95 -10.98
CA LYS A 347 12.09 8.24 -11.14
C LYS A 347 13.10 9.34 -11.50
N PRO A 348 12.65 10.47 -12.10
CA PRO A 348 13.54 11.58 -12.39
C PRO A 348 14.32 12.10 -11.16
N SER A 349 13.67 12.21 -10.01
CA SER A 349 14.24 12.72 -8.76
C SER A 349 15.32 11.79 -8.18
N GLU A 350 15.07 10.48 -8.13
CA GLU A 350 16.06 9.48 -7.71
C GLU A 350 17.21 9.38 -8.73
N ALA A 351 16.90 9.44 -10.03
CA ALA A 351 17.92 9.46 -11.07
C ALA A 351 18.81 10.70 -10.99
N LEU A 352 18.30 11.85 -10.54
CA LEU A 352 19.11 13.05 -10.37
C LEU A 352 20.14 12.91 -9.24
N GLU A 353 19.82 12.18 -8.17
CA GLU A 353 20.75 11.90 -7.08
C GLU A 353 21.82 10.87 -7.50
N HIS A 354 21.41 9.82 -8.22
CA HIS A 354 22.28 8.69 -8.56
C HIS A 354 23.01 8.83 -9.89
N VAL A 355 22.43 9.46 -10.90
CA VAL A 355 23.00 9.57 -12.25
C VAL A 355 23.35 11.02 -12.60
N GLY A 356 22.74 11.99 -11.91
CA GLY A 356 22.87 13.41 -12.22
C GLY A 356 21.89 13.87 -13.29
N LYS A 357 22.00 15.13 -13.69
CA LYS A 357 21.14 15.71 -14.73
C LYS A 357 21.51 15.16 -16.12
N ARG A 358 20.55 15.08 -17.04
CA ARG A 358 20.76 14.59 -18.43
C ARG A 358 21.86 15.34 -19.20
N ASN A 359 22.12 16.61 -18.85
CA ASN A 359 23.16 17.46 -19.46
C ASN A 359 24.53 17.35 -18.77
N GLU A 360 24.59 16.80 -17.55
CA GLU A 360 25.77 16.77 -16.67
C GLU A 360 25.93 15.35 -16.08
N CYS A 361 25.76 14.33 -16.92
CA CYS A 361 25.79 12.95 -16.47
C CYS A 361 27.10 12.64 -15.74
N LYS A 362 26.98 12.11 -14.52
CA LYS A 362 28.12 11.49 -13.83
C LYS A 362 28.29 10.08 -14.41
N GLY A 363 29.45 9.78 -14.98
CA GLY A 363 29.73 8.51 -15.64
C GLY A 363 29.37 7.27 -14.81
N ALA A 364 29.01 6.19 -15.50
CA ALA A 364 28.45 4.92 -15.02
C ALA A 364 28.65 4.62 -13.52
N GLN A 365 27.60 4.86 -12.73
CA GLN A 365 27.55 4.45 -11.33
C GLN A 365 26.99 3.03 -11.25
N THR A 366 27.59 2.19 -10.42
CA THR A 366 27.10 0.84 -10.17
C THR A 366 25.68 0.88 -9.60
N ILE A 367 24.81 -0.04 -10.03
CA ILE A 367 23.57 -0.30 -9.29
C ILE A 367 23.98 -1.03 -8.01
N ASP A 368 23.68 -0.46 -6.85
CA ASP A 368 23.60 -1.19 -5.59
C ASP A 368 22.25 -0.88 -4.95
N ALA A 369 21.20 -1.29 -5.65
CA ALA A 369 19.83 -1.06 -5.25
C ALA A 369 19.22 -2.38 -4.81
N GLY A 370 18.72 -2.43 -3.57
CA GLY A 370 18.15 -3.64 -3.00
C GLY A 370 17.02 -3.33 -2.03
N ILE A 371 15.83 -3.87 -2.33
CA ILE A 371 14.69 -3.85 -1.41
C ILE A 371 14.13 -5.26 -1.32
N ARG A 372 14.26 -5.89 -0.14
CA ARG A 372 13.80 -7.26 0.17
C ARG A 372 14.47 -8.31 -0.72
N SER A 373 13.67 -9.13 -1.41
CA SER A 373 14.12 -10.19 -2.33
C SER A 373 14.56 -9.67 -3.71
N ILE A 374 14.43 -8.36 -3.96
CA ILE A 374 14.86 -7.71 -5.19
C ILE A 374 16.15 -6.96 -4.88
N SER A 375 17.28 -7.58 -5.18
CA SER A 375 18.60 -6.95 -5.16
C SER A 375 19.15 -6.91 -6.59
N ARG A 376 19.73 -5.77 -6.97
CA ARG A 376 20.35 -5.50 -8.26
C ARG A 376 21.72 -4.91 -7.97
N ARG A 377 22.76 -5.65 -8.35
CA ARG A 377 24.15 -5.26 -8.10
C ARG A 377 24.97 -5.34 -9.36
N GLY A 378 25.85 -4.36 -9.55
CA GLY A 378 26.87 -4.38 -10.61
C GLY A 378 26.89 -3.11 -11.46
N ALA A 379 27.90 -3.02 -12.34
CA ALA A 379 28.12 -1.86 -13.19
C ALA A 379 26.92 -1.61 -14.13
N VAL A 380 26.47 -0.35 -14.19
CA VAL A 380 25.51 0.10 -15.20
C VAL A 380 26.23 0.20 -16.52
N LYS A 381 25.70 -0.47 -17.54
CA LYS A 381 26.25 -0.44 -18.90
C LYS A 381 25.64 0.70 -19.71
N GLU A 382 24.35 0.96 -19.54
CA GLU A 382 23.63 1.97 -20.30
C GLU A 382 22.49 2.54 -19.45
N VAL A 383 22.26 3.83 -19.63
CA VAL A 383 21.20 4.59 -18.97
C VAL A 383 20.26 5.11 -20.06
N LEU A 384 18.99 4.75 -19.96
CA LEU A 384 17.94 5.07 -20.93
C LEU A 384 16.96 6.06 -20.31
N TRP A 385 16.57 7.06 -21.08
CA TRP A 385 15.43 7.93 -20.80
C TRP A 385 14.18 7.36 -21.46
N VAL A 386 13.11 7.25 -20.69
CA VAL A 386 11.80 6.81 -21.15
C VAL A 386 10.90 8.03 -21.16
N GLU A 387 10.72 8.61 -22.34
CA GLU A 387 9.79 9.71 -22.53
C GLU A 387 8.38 9.17 -22.73
N MET A 388 7.47 9.68 -21.91
CA MET A 388 6.05 9.34 -21.94
C MET A 388 5.27 10.60 -22.27
N THR A 389 4.68 10.60 -23.45
CA THR A 389 3.65 11.56 -23.87
C THR A 389 2.30 10.86 -23.92
N ASP A 390 1.20 11.61 -23.93
CA ASP A 390 -0.16 11.07 -23.77
C ASP A 390 -0.51 9.91 -24.72
N ASP A 391 0.13 9.87 -25.90
CA ASP A 391 -0.11 8.83 -26.92
C ASP A 391 1.12 7.99 -27.30
N ARG A 392 2.32 8.29 -26.78
CA ARG A 392 3.56 7.60 -27.19
C ARG A 392 4.56 7.43 -26.05
N VAL A 393 5.20 6.26 -26.03
CA VAL A 393 6.36 5.98 -25.18
C VAL A 393 7.58 5.82 -26.09
N THR A 394 8.59 6.66 -25.89
CA THR A 394 9.86 6.64 -26.63
C THR A 394 11.00 6.34 -25.67
N VAL A 395 12.03 5.65 -26.18
CA VAL A 395 13.22 5.27 -25.41
C VAL A 395 14.44 5.87 -26.09
N GLU A 396 15.21 6.63 -25.34
CA GLU A 396 16.39 7.36 -25.82
C GLU A 396 17.55 7.20 -24.84
N PRO A 397 18.80 7.50 -25.23
CA PRO A 397 19.89 7.64 -24.27
C PRO A 397 19.58 8.73 -23.24
N TYR A 398 19.88 8.45 -21.97
CA TYR A 398 19.66 9.42 -20.89
C TYR A 398 20.60 10.63 -21.01
N CYS A 399 21.85 10.38 -21.36
CA CYS A 399 22.92 11.38 -21.45
C CYS A 399 23.08 11.89 -22.89
N TYR A 400 22.98 13.19 -23.09
CA TYR A 400 23.21 13.80 -24.42
C TYR A 400 24.69 13.74 -24.84
N ALA A 401 25.63 13.67 -23.90
CA ALA A 401 27.07 13.64 -24.18
C ALA A 401 27.51 12.38 -24.97
N ASP A 402 26.83 11.24 -24.78
CA ASP A 402 27.13 10.00 -25.51
C ASP A 402 26.69 10.05 -26.97
N GLN A 403 25.71 10.89 -27.33
CA GLN A 403 25.38 11.15 -28.73
C GLN A 403 26.48 11.92 -29.44
N ALA A 404 27.19 12.84 -28.76
CA ALA A 404 28.34 13.56 -29.31
C ALA A 404 29.56 12.62 -29.48
N ALA A 405 29.76 11.66 -28.57
CA ALA A 405 30.83 10.67 -28.68
C ALA A 405 30.54 9.60 -29.77
N GLN A 406 29.29 9.18 -29.95
CA GLN A 406 28.90 8.23 -31.01
C GLN A 406 28.80 8.88 -32.40
N SER A 407 28.47 10.18 -32.49
CA SER A 407 28.56 10.94 -33.73
C SER A 407 29.99 11.42 -34.07
N ALA A 408 30.94 11.24 -33.14
CA ALA A 408 32.38 11.43 -33.34
C ALA A 408 33.12 10.14 -33.80
N VAL A 409 32.40 9.10 -34.22
CA VAL A 409 32.99 8.12 -35.15
C VAL A 409 33.11 8.81 -36.51
N PRO A 410 34.32 8.99 -37.06
CA PRO A 410 34.49 9.82 -38.23
C PRO A 410 33.71 9.22 -39.41
N ARG A 411 32.84 10.02 -40.02
CA ARG A 411 32.18 9.77 -41.33
C ARG A 411 33.16 9.53 -42.49
N HIS A 412 34.46 9.40 -42.22
CA HIS A 412 35.49 9.17 -43.22
C HIS A 412 35.53 7.73 -43.74
N ASP A 413 35.08 6.74 -42.97
CA ASP A 413 35.15 5.32 -43.41
C ASP A 413 33.98 4.87 -44.28
N LEU A 414 32.79 5.49 -44.17
CA LEU A 414 31.66 5.16 -45.05
C LEU A 414 31.81 5.81 -46.45
N ALA A 415 32.44 6.98 -46.55
CA ALA A 415 32.73 7.61 -47.84
C ALA A 415 33.85 6.88 -48.60
N LEU A 416 34.86 6.35 -47.90
CA LEU A 416 35.93 5.57 -48.52
C LEU A 416 35.45 4.16 -48.95
N GLN A 417 34.59 3.51 -48.17
CA GLN A 417 34.00 2.23 -48.55
C GLN A 417 32.98 2.35 -49.69
N ALA A 418 32.24 3.45 -49.78
CA ALA A 418 31.36 3.72 -50.94
C ALA A 418 32.18 3.97 -52.22
N LYS A 419 33.27 4.74 -52.14
CA LYS A 419 34.15 5.01 -53.29
C LYS A 419 34.96 3.79 -53.73
N GLN A 420 35.34 2.90 -52.80
CA GLN A 420 35.97 1.61 -53.14
C GLN A 420 34.99 0.58 -53.72
N ARG A 421 33.68 0.66 -53.40
CA ARG A 421 32.63 -0.16 -54.03
C ARG A 421 32.29 0.31 -55.44
N GLU A 422 32.31 1.62 -55.73
CA GLU A 422 32.15 2.14 -57.09
C GLU A 422 33.34 1.80 -58.00
N LEU A 423 34.57 1.75 -57.47
CA LEU A 423 35.76 1.36 -58.24
C LEU A 423 35.84 -0.15 -58.54
N ARG A 424 35.22 -1.02 -57.71
CA ARG A 424 35.14 -2.47 -57.95
C ARG A 424 34.02 -2.90 -58.89
N THR A 425 33.11 -2.00 -59.24
CA THR A 425 32.00 -2.29 -60.17
C THR A 425 32.26 -1.75 -61.59
N ARG A 426 33.41 -1.10 -61.81
CA ARG A 426 33.84 -0.54 -63.11
C ARG A 426 35.05 -1.23 -63.76
N ASN A 427 35.64 -2.23 -63.10
CA ASN A 427 36.58 -3.19 -63.68
C ASN A 427 35.94 -4.57 -63.62
#